data_AF-A0A151WG17-F1
#
_entry.id   AF-A0A151WG17-F1
#
_cell.length_a   1.000
_cell.length_b   1.000
_cell.length_c   1.000
_cell.angle_alpha   90.00
_cell.angle_beta   90.00
_cell.angle_gamma   90.00
#
_symmetry.space_group_name_H-M   'P 1'
#
loop_
_entity.id
_entity.type
_entity.pdbx_description
1 polymer ?
#
loop_
_entity_poly.entity_id
_entity_poly.type
_entity_poly.pdbx_seq_one_letter_code
_entity_poly.pdbx_strand_id
1 'polypeptide(L)'
;MTSGGVTEVLAVPLSETFLDVVGTLFTSNPGIENFPRNKRNCIFSDEGKLMSNITKYTYSDCIVDCKINFIQKSCGCRPFFYPRRSKKDC
;
A
#
# COMPACT_ATOMS: atom_id res chain seq x y z
N MET A 1 8.28 -9.46 -3.79
CA MET A 1 8.43 -8.05 -4.22
C MET A 1 7.10 -7.38 -3.95
N THR A 2 7.06 -6.51 -2.94
CA THR A 2 5.83 -6.07 -2.29
C THR A 2 5.76 -4.55 -2.38
N SER A 3 4.76 -4.02 -3.09
CA SER A 3 4.58 -2.59 -3.44
C SER A 3 5.71 -2.02 -4.28
N GLY A 4 5.35 -1.45 -5.43
CA GLY A 4 6.26 -1.03 -6.48
C GLY A 4 7.40 -0.16 -5.97
N GLY A 5 8.61 -0.45 -6.46
CA GLY A 5 9.73 0.48 -6.34
C GLY A 5 9.30 1.82 -6.94
N VAL A 6 9.32 2.86 -6.11
CA VAL A 6 9.02 4.21 -6.55
C VAL A 6 10.31 4.78 -7.12
N THR A 7 10.25 5.28 -8.35
CA THR A 7 11.33 6.10 -8.92
C THR A 7 11.04 7.54 -8.52
N GLU A 8 11.73 8.04 -7.50
CA GLU A 8 11.68 9.45 -7.11
C GLU A 8 12.80 10.21 -7.80
N VAL A 9 12.47 11.31 -8.49
CA VAL A 9 13.45 12.17 -9.14
C VAL A 9 13.20 13.62 -8.73
N LEU A 10 14.25 14.28 -8.24
CA LEU A 10 14.25 15.70 -7.97
C LEU A 10 14.74 16.45 -9.20
N ALA A 11 13.85 17.17 -9.88
CA ALA A 11 14.21 17.97 -11.04
C ALA A 11 14.79 19.33 -10.59
N VAL A 12 15.89 19.75 -11.23
CA VAL A 12 16.52 21.03 -10.93
C VAL A 12 15.77 22.15 -11.65
N PRO A 13 15.55 23.32 -11.00
CA PRO A 13 14.95 24.47 -11.67
C PRO A 13 15.76 24.89 -12.91
N LEU A 14 15.07 25.38 -13.95
CA LEU A 14 15.70 25.85 -15.20
C LEU A 14 16.49 24.76 -15.95
N SER A 15 16.15 23.48 -15.75
CA SER A 15 16.72 22.35 -16.48
C SER A 15 15.63 21.44 -17.07
N GLU A 16 15.95 20.76 -18.16
CA GLU A 16 15.10 19.71 -18.72
C GLU A 16 15.54 18.35 -18.17
N THR A 17 14.59 17.59 -17.64
CA THR A 17 14.84 16.26 -17.05
C THR A 17 14.05 15.21 -17.83
N PHE A 18 14.76 14.26 -18.44
CA PHE A 18 14.16 13.15 -19.18
C PHE A 18 13.99 11.95 -18.25
N LEU A 19 12.77 11.43 -18.16
CA LEU A 19 12.42 10.30 -17.32
C LEU A 19 11.99 9.12 -18.19
N ASP A 20 12.73 8.02 -18.11
CA ASP A 20 12.32 6.75 -18.71
C ASP A 20 11.48 5.95 -17.71
N VAL A 21 10.28 5.56 -18.13
CA VAL A 21 9.29 4.90 -17.26
C VAL A 21 9.06 3.48 -17.74
N VAL A 22 9.66 2.52 -17.04
CA VAL A 22 9.55 1.10 -17.36
C VAL A 22 8.57 0.40 -16.40
N GLY A 23 7.50 -0.14 -16.96
CA GLY A 23 6.51 -0.91 -16.21
C GLY A 23 6.93 -2.36 -16.01
N THR A 24 6.95 -2.83 -14.76
CA THR A 24 7.14 -4.26 -14.44
C THR A 24 5.83 -4.88 -13.97
N LEU A 25 5.41 -5.97 -14.60
CA LEU A 25 4.23 -6.73 -14.20
C LEU A 25 4.64 -8.14 -13.76
N PHE A 26 4.17 -8.54 -12.58
CA PHE A 26 4.29 -9.90 -12.07
C PHE A 26 2.90 -10.53 -12.03
N THR A 27 2.69 -11.58 -12.81
CA THR A 27 1.46 -12.38 -12.81
C THR A 27 1.72 -13.75 -12.20
N SER A 28 0.67 -14.37 -11.69
CA SER A 28 0.71 -15.73 -11.14
C SER A 28 -0.32 -16.61 -11.86
N ASN A 29 -0.24 -17.92 -11.66
CA ASN A 29 -1.19 -18.88 -12.19
C ASN A 29 -2.57 -18.69 -11.51
N PRO A 30 -3.69 -18.56 -12.24
CA PRO A 30 -5.03 -18.38 -11.66
C PRO A 30 -5.39 -19.44 -10.59
N GLY A 31 -4.85 -20.66 -10.70
CA GLY A 31 -5.09 -21.71 -9.72
C GLY A 31 -4.62 -21.40 -8.29
N ILE A 32 -3.76 -20.39 -8.09
CA ILE A 32 -3.28 -19.97 -6.77
C ILE A 32 -4.39 -19.38 -5.88
N GLU A 33 -5.46 -18.85 -6.50
CA GLU A 33 -6.62 -18.29 -5.79
C GLU A 33 -7.33 -19.36 -4.94
N ASN A 34 -7.28 -20.62 -5.39
CA ASN A 34 -7.89 -21.75 -4.68
C ASN A 34 -7.07 -22.24 -3.47
N PHE A 35 -5.82 -21.80 -3.31
CA PHE A 35 -5.00 -22.20 -2.16
C PHE A 35 -5.34 -21.35 -0.93
N PRO A 36 -5.38 -21.94 0.27
CA PRO A 36 -5.68 -21.15 1.47
C PRO A 36 -4.61 -20.08 1.72
N ARG A 37 -5.04 -18.91 2.22
CA ARG A 37 -4.20 -17.74 2.49
C ARG A 37 -2.87 -18.07 3.18
N ASN A 38 -2.91 -18.93 4.19
CA ASN A 38 -1.74 -19.32 4.99
C ASN A 38 -0.66 -20.07 4.18
N LYS A 39 -1.02 -20.69 3.04
CA LYS A 39 -0.08 -21.38 2.15
C LYS A 39 0.55 -20.43 1.14
N ARG A 40 -0.19 -19.42 0.68
CA ARG A 40 0.24 -18.48 -0.37
C ARG A 40 0.89 -17.20 0.17
N ASN A 41 0.66 -16.85 1.43
CA ASN A 41 1.21 -15.65 2.10
C ASN A 41 0.94 -14.33 1.36
N CYS A 42 -0.10 -14.28 0.53
CA CYS A 42 -0.60 -13.08 -0.14
C CYS A 42 -2.13 -12.97 0.04
N ILE A 43 -2.66 -11.76 -0.18
CA ILE A 43 -4.07 -11.41 0.03
C ILE A 43 -4.63 -10.92 -1.31
N PHE A 44 -5.72 -11.51 -1.78
CA PHE A 44 -6.45 -11.00 -2.93
C PHE A 44 -7.46 -9.93 -2.52
N SER A 45 -7.87 -9.09 -3.48
CA SER A 45 -8.70 -7.91 -3.21
C SER A 45 -10.12 -8.26 -2.76
N ASP A 46 -10.60 -9.42 -3.16
CA ASP A 46 -11.90 -10.02 -2.86
C ASP A 46 -11.92 -10.83 -1.55
N GLU A 47 -10.75 -11.19 -1.00
CA GLU A 47 -10.61 -12.08 0.16
C GLU A 47 -10.67 -11.39 1.53
N GLY A 48 -11.08 -10.13 1.54
CA GLY A 48 -11.54 -9.49 2.77
C GLY A 48 -11.38 -7.98 2.78
N LYS A 49 -12.36 -7.33 3.42
CA LYS A 49 -12.23 -5.99 3.98
C LYS A 49 -11.15 -6.01 5.07
N LEU A 50 -9.88 -6.08 4.70
CA LEU A 50 -8.79 -5.88 5.65
C LEU A 50 -8.87 -4.46 6.23
N MET A 51 -9.49 -3.55 5.47
CA MET A 51 -9.64 -2.15 5.80
C MET A 51 -10.98 -1.60 5.33
N SER A 52 -11.68 -0.94 6.23
CA SER A 52 -13.07 -0.49 6.06
C SER A 52 -13.27 0.46 4.86
N ASN A 53 -12.21 1.01 4.26
CA ASN A 53 -12.28 2.04 3.22
C ASN A 53 -11.16 1.94 2.16
N ILE A 54 -10.64 0.75 1.87
CA ILE A 54 -9.64 0.56 0.79
C ILE A 54 -10.22 -0.34 -0.30
N THR A 55 -10.32 0.21 -1.51
CA THR A 55 -10.80 -0.50 -2.71
C THR A 55 -9.74 -1.39 -3.36
N LYS A 56 -8.44 -1.16 -3.10
CA LYS A 56 -7.32 -1.98 -3.60
C LYS A 56 -6.20 -2.08 -2.56
N TYR A 57 -5.88 -3.28 -2.11
CA TYR A 57 -4.81 -3.52 -1.14
C TYR A 57 -3.43 -3.41 -1.79
N THR A 58 -2.54 -2.61 -1.20
CA THR A 58 -1.09 -2.63 -1.50
C THR A 58 -0.29 -2.93 -0.24
N TYR A 59 0.95 -3.40 -0.41
CA TYR A 59 1.83 -3.64 0.72
C TYR A 59 2.25 -2.34 1.41
N SER A 60 2.45 -1.25 0.66
CA SER A 60 2.74 0.07 1.23
C SER A 60 1.59 0.54 2.14
N ASP A 61 0.34 0.35 1.69
CA ASP A 61 -0.83 0.68 2.50
C ASP A 61 -0.80 -0.11 3.80
N CYS A 62 -0.60 -1.42 3.73
CA CYS A 62 -0.53 -2.29 4.91
C CYS A 62 0.47 -1.78 5.96
N ILE A 63 1.66 -1.35 5.53
CA ILE A 63 2.67 -0.79 6.45
C ILE A 63 2.18 0.52 7.06
N VAL A 64 1.64 1.42 6.24
CA VAL A 64 1.14 2.72 6.70
C VAL A 64 0.04 2.54 7.73
N ASP A 65 -0.90 1.62 7.51
CA ASP A 65 -1.98 1.36 8.45
C ASP A 65 -1.52 0.68 9.72
N CYS A 66 -0.54 -0.22 9.63
CA CYS A 66 0.09 -0.81 10.80
C CYS A 66 0.71 0.28 11.68
N LYS A 67 1.43 1.24 11.06
CA LYS A 67 2.00 2.39 11.76
C LYS A 67 0.92 3.29 12.37
N ILE A 68 -0.12 3.64 11.62
CA ILE A 68 -1.22 4.48 12.13
C ILE A 68 -1.90 3.81 13.32
N ASN A 69 -2.23 2.52 13.22
CA ASN A 69 -2.83 1.75 14.30
C ASN A 69 -1.95 1.73 15.56
N PHE A 70 -0.63 1.56 15.39
CA PHE A 70 0.30 1.58 16.50
C PHE A 70 0.38 2.95 17.17
N ILE A 71 0.52 4.02 16.38
CA ILE A 71 0.62 5.40 16.90
C ILE A 71 -0.69 5.78 17.61
N GLN A 72 -1.85 5.47 17.02
CA GLN A 72 -3.13 5.81 17.62
C GLN A 72 -3.36 5.06 18.94
N LYS A 73 -2.96 3.78 19.03
CA LYS A 73 -3.04 3.01 20.29
C LYS A 73 -2.07 3.51 21.36
N SER A 74 -0.88 3.95 20.97
CA SER A 74 0.19 4.31 21.91
C SER A 74 0.11 5.77 22.36
N CYS A 75 -0.22 6.67 21.45
CA CYS A 75 -0.19 8.12 21.64
C CYS A 75 -1.58 8.75 21.65
N GLY A 76 -2.63 8.03 21.23
CA GLY A 76 -4.00 8.55 21.16
C GLY A 76 -4.24 9.55 20.03
N CYS A 77 -3.24 9.83 19.19
CA CYS A 77 -3.32 10.83 18.13
C CYS A 77 -2.70 10.30 16.83
N ARG A 78 -2.88 11.03 15.73
CA ARG A 78 -2.42 10.63 14.40
C ARG A 78 -1.77 11.82 13.68
N PRO A 79 -0.54 11.69 13.17
CA PRO A 79 0.10 12.75 12.40
C PRO A 79 -0.71 13.15 11.15
N PHE A 80 -0.70 14.45 10.84
CA PHE A 80 -1.54 15.04 9.79
C PHE A 80 -1.24 14.52 8.38
N PHE A 81 0.01 14.10 8.12
CA PHE A 81 0.45 13.61 6.81
C PHE A 81 -0.03 12.17 6.52
N TYR A 82 -0.51 11.44 7.52
CA TYR A 82 -1.06 10.11 7.29
C TYR A 82 -2.51 10.20 6.75
N PRO A 83 -2.94 9.29 5.86
CA PRO A 83 -4.24 9.36 5.16
C PRO A 83 -5.47 9.01 6.02
N ARG A 84 -6.41 9.95 6.22
CA ARG A 84 -7.67 9.68 6.96
C ARG A 84 -8.54 8.67 6.21
N ARG A 85 -8.70 7.48 6.81
CA ARG A 85 -9.45 6.37 6.19
C ARG A 85 -10.82 6.20 6.84
N SER A 86 -11.11 6.71 8.04
CA SER A 86 -12.44 6.65 8.67
C SER A 86 -12.88 7.99 9.27
N LYS A 87 -14.20 8.23 9.35
CA LYS A 87 -14.80 9.40 10.04
C LYS A 87 -14.56 9.40 11.55
N LYS A 88 -14.22 8.25 12.14
CA LYS A 88 -13.91 8.11 13.58
C LYS A 88 -12.43 8.35 13.92
N ASP A 89 -11.61 8.67 12.92
CA ASP A 89 -10.19 8.97 13.11
C ASP A 89 -10.02 10.44 13.55
N CYS A 90 -10.49 10.73 14.77
CA CYS A 90 -10.14 11.94 15.52
C CYS A 90 -8.72 11.78 16.08
#